data_AF-A0A183NNQ1-F1
#
_entry.id   AF-A0A183NNQ1-F1
#
_cell.length_a   1.000
_cell.length_b   1.000
_cell.length_c   1.000
_cell.angle_alpha   90.00
_cell.angle_beta   90.00
_cell.angle_gamma   90.00
#
_symmetry.space_group_name_H-M   'P 1'
#
loop_
_entity.id
_entity.type
_entity.pdbx_description
1 polymer ?
#
loop_
_entity_poly.entity_id
_entity_poly.type
_entity_poly.pdbx_seq_one_letter_code
_entity_poly.pdbx_strand_id
1 'polypeptide(L)'
;MYHILALLQATKSITTPQEFIVQWRHIKSSSTSDSINTNGALLELLFDQDNELLENLFNTGLGVSFLPEILSVLNHSVDNTDTILSSSDCNISIVISKVSMILASFQRSKQFSLAVDCLLDSEKETAHHLVEKIKDIANKYLLFEDGGETLKKIADTFRR
;
A
#
# COMPACT_ATOMS: atom_id res chain seq x y z
N MET A 1 6.91 -10.17 -34.09
CA MET A 1 5.82 -9.20 -33.87
C MET A 1 4.64 -9.88 -33.15
N TYR A 2 4.87 -10.47 -31.96
CA TYR A 2 3.83 -11.12 -31.15
C TYR A 2 4.00 -10.93 -29.64
N HIS A 3 4.99 -10.16 -29.16
CA HIS A 3 5.22 -9.97 -27.72
C HIS A 3 4.60 -8.69 -27.13
N ILE A 4 4.07 -7.79 -27.96
CA ILE A 4 3.45 -6.53 -27.48
C ILE A 4 1.94 -6.69 -27.28
N LEU A 5 1.34 -7.78 -27.78
CA LEU A 5 -0.11 -8.05 -27.65
C LEU A 5 -0.53 -8.63 -26.29
N ALA A 6 0.41 -8.93 -25.39
CA ALA A 6 0.10 -9.45 -24.05
C ALA A 6 -0.03 -8.35 -22.97
N LEU A 7 0.38 -7.11 -23.26
CA LEU A 7 0.34 -5.99 -22.31
C LEU A 7 -0.91 -5.09 -22.47
N LEU A 8 -1.81 -5.45 -23.37
CA LEU A 8 -3.10 -4.78 -23.61
C LEU A 8 -4.27 -5.73 -23.33
N GLN A 9 -4.17 -6.57 -22.30
CA GLN A 9 -5.38 -6.94 -21.59
C GLN A 9 -5.87 -5.66 -20.93
N ALA A 10 -6.96 -5.10 -21.45
CA ALA A 10 -7.75 -4.05 -20.78
C ALA A 10 -7.69 -4.32 -19.28
N THR A 11 -7.17 -3.37 -18.50
CA THR A 11 -7.09 -3.46 -17.04
C THR A 11 -8.49 -3.75 -16.53
N LYS A 12 -8.78 -5.04 -16.37
CA LYS A 12 -10.09 -5.50 -15.94
C LYS A 12 -10.24 -4.90 -14.57
N SER A 13 -11.21 -4.01 -14.41
CA SER A 13 -11.49 -3.38 -13.11
C SER A 13 -11.55 -4.50 -12.08
N ILE A 14 -10.67 -4.42 -11.08
CA ILE A 14 -10.60 -5.42 -10.03
C ILE A 14 -11.77 -5.12 -9.12
N THR A 15 -12.69 -6.06 -9.01
CA THR A 15 -13.95 -5.85 -8.27
C THR A 15 -14.04 -6.72 -7.02
N THR A 16 -13.07 -7.62 -6.82
CA THR A 16 -13.07 -8.56 -5.70
C THR A 16 -11.68 -8.72 -5.06
N PRO A 17 -11.59 -8.98 -3.74
CA PRO A 17 -10.32 -9.27 -3.07
C PRO A 17 -9.52 -10.41 -3.71
N GLN A 18 -10.20 -11.43 -4.24
CA GLN A 18 -9.57 -12.58 -4.88
C GLN A 18 -8.90 -12.19 -6.19
N GLU A 19 -9.56 -11.37 -7.02
CA GLU A 19 -8.96 -10.83 -8.25
C GLU A 19 -7.72 -9.99 -7.91
N PHE A 20 -7.78 -9.16 -6.86
CA PHE A 20 -6.63 -8.39 -6.39
C PHE A 20 -5.45 -9.29 -6.04
N ILE A 21 -5.67 -10.33 -5.24
CA ILE A 21 -4.62 -11.25 -4.80
C ILE A 21 -4.00 -12.02 -5.97
N VAL A 22 -4.82 -12.44 -6.94
CA VAL A 22 -4.33 -13.12 -8.14
C VAL A 22 -3.38 -12.19 -8.92
N GLN A 23 -3.77 -10.93 -9.11
CA GLN A 23 -2.93 -9.96 -9.80
C GLN A 23 -1.66 -9.62 -9.02
N TRP A 24 -1.76 -9.44 -7.70
CA TRP A 24 -0.62 -9.22 -6.82
C TRP A 24 0.43 -10.33 -6.97
N ARG A 25 -0.01 -11.60 -6.88
CA ARG A 25 0.87 -12.76 -7.04
C ARG A 25 1.46 -12.85 -8.43
N HIS A 26 0.68 -12.53 -9.46
CA HIS A 26 1.14 -12.53 -10.84
C HIS A 26 2.26 -11.48 -11.07
N ILE A 27 2.11 -10.27 -10.52
CA ILE A 27 3.16 -9.23 -10.59
C ILE A 27 4.45 -9.72 -9.91
N LYS A 28 4.34 -10.33 -8.73
CA LYS A 28 5.51 -10.87 -8.02
C LYS A 28 6.18 -12.02 -8.78
N SER A 29 5.42 -12.90 -9.42
CA SER A 29 5.99 -14.06 -10.12
C SER A 29 6.53 -13.75 -11.52
N SER A 30 5.98 -12.72 -12.19
CA SER A 30 6.41 -12.30 -13.53
C SER A 30 7.65 -11.40 -13.53
N SER A 31 8.08 -10.94 -12.35
CA SER A 31 9.19 -10.00 -12.21
C SER A 31 10.54 -10.68 -12.43
N THR A 32 11.09 -10.57 -13.63
CA THR A 32 12.47 -10.93 -13.94
C THR A 32 13.43 -9.87 -13.40
N SER A 33 14.05 -10.15 -12.25
CA SER A 33 15.24 -9.49 -11.65
C SER A 33 15.18 -8.00 -11.23
N ASP A 34 14.25 -7.17 -11.70
CA ASP A 34 14.21 -5.73 -11.36
C ASP A 34 13.21 -5.40 -10.24
N SER A 35 13.68 -5.39 -9.00
CA SER A 35 12.84 -5.16 -7.79
C SER A 35 12.12 -3.81 -7.77
N ILE A 36 12.71 -2.78 -8.37
CA ILE A 36 12.11 -1.43 -8.47
C ILE A 36 10.87 -1.46 -9.37
N ASN A 37 10.93 -2.20 -10.49
CA ASN A 37 9.82 -2.34 -11.42
C ASN A 37 8.66 -3.12 -10.77
N THR A 38 8.96 -4.16 -9.99
CA THR A 38 7.97 -4.92 -9.22
C THR A 38 7.23 -4.04 -8.20
N ASN A 39 7.96 -3.28 -7.38
CA ASN A 39 7.35 -2.44 -6.35
C ASN A 39 6.52 -1.31 -6.96
N GLY A 40 6.95 -0.73 -8.09
CA GLY A 40 6.17 0.24 -8.84
C GLY A 40 4.83 -0.34 -9.31
N ALA A 41 4.84 -1.50 -9.95
CA ALA A 41 3.61 -2.16 -10.43
C ALA A 41 2.66 -2.59 -9.29
N LEU A 42 3.20 -3.04 -8.16
CA LEU A 42 2.40 -3.36 -6.97
C LEU A 42 1.78 -2.11 -6.33
N LEU A 43 2.51 -0.98 -6.36
CA LEU A 43 2.01 0.30 -5.87
C LEU A 43 0.90 0.85 -6.76
N GLU A 44 1.08 0.82 -8.08
CA GLU A 44 0.04 1.19 -9.05
C GLU A 44 -1.21 0.34 -8.83
N LEU A 45 -1.05 -0.98 -8.70
CA LEU A 45 -2.15 -1.88 -8.38
C LEU A 45 -2.91 -1.45 -7.12
N LEU A 46 -2.22 -1.09 -6.03
CA LEU A 46 -2.86 -0.60 -4.80
C LEU A 46 -3.57 0.75 -5.00
N PHE A 47 -2.93 1.66 -5.73
CA PHE A 47 -3.38 3.03 -5.90
C PHE A 47 -4.59 3.16 -6.83
N ASP A 48 -4.80 2.19 -7.70
CA ASP A 48 -5.95 2.13 -8.61
C ASP A 48 -7.21 1.53 -7.97
N GLN A 49 -7.10 0.99 -6.75
CA GLN A 49 -8.26 0.40 -6.06
C GLN A 49 -9.07 1.46 -5.33
N ASP A 50 -10.39 1.27 -5.31
CA ASP A 50 -11.27 2.04 -4.45
C ASP A 50 -11.18 1.60 -2.98
N ASN A 51 -11.66 2.46 -2.08
CA ASN A 51 -11.60 2.20 -0.64
C ASN A 51 -12.45 0.98 -0.23
N GLU A 52 -13.55 0.70 -0.93
CA GLU A 52 -14.46 -0.39 -0.60
C GLU A 52 -13.78 -1.74 -0.86
N LEU A 53 -13.10 -1.88 -2.00
CA LEU A 53 -12.32 -3.07 -2.32
C LEU A 53 -11.18 -3.27 -1.33
N LEU A 54 -10.45 -2.20 -0.97
CA LEU A 54 -9.36 -2.27 0.00
C LEU A 54 -9.88 -2.70 1.39
N GLU A 55 -10.96 -2.09 1.86
CA GLU A 55 -11.58 -2.48 3.14
C GLU A 55 -12.06 -3.95 3.09
N ASN A 56 -12.70 -4.36 1.98
CA ASN A 56 -13.13 -5.73 1.77
C ASN A 56 -11.94 -6.70 1.74
N LEU A 57 -10.83 -6.33 1.11
CA LEU A 57 -9.59 -7.11 1.08
C LEU A 57 -9.10 -7.37 2.50
N PHE A 58 -8.97 -6.31 3.32
CA PHE A 58 -8.55 -6.43 4.72
C PHE A 58 -9.56 -7.16 5.59
N ASN A 59 -10.85 -7.07 5.28
CA ASN A 59 -11.92 -7.82 5.94
C ASN A 59 -11.95 -9.31 5.58
N THR A 60 -11.20 -9.75 4.56
CA THR A 60 -10.96 -11.17 4.32
C THR A 60 -9.79 -11.67 5.15
N GLY A 61 -9.81 -12.94 5.57
CA GLY A 61 -8.64 -13.56 6.21
C GLY A 61 -7.39 -13.59 5.31
N LEU A 62 -7.56 -13.35 4.01
CA LEU A 62 -6.46 -13.20 3.07
C LEU A 62 -5.76 -11.85 3.25
N GLY A 63 -6.48 -10.75 3.51
CA GLY A 63 -5.87 -9.44 3.75
C GLY A 63 -4.87 -9.43 4.90
N VAL A 64 -5.14 -10.22 5.96
CA VAL A 64 -4.22 -10.43 7.09
C VAL A 64 -2.88 -11.01 6.64
N SER A 65 -2.92 -12.05 5.79
CA SER A 65 -1.71 -12.75 5.34
C SER A 65 -0.85 -11.89 4.40
N PHE A 66 -1.47 -10.91 3.74
CA PHE A 66 -0.79 -10.02 2.79
C PHE A 66 -0.36 -8.69 3.40
N LEU A 67 -0.79 -8.40 4.63
CA LEU A 67 -0.49 -7.14 5.29
C LEU A 67 1.01 -6.83 5.37
N PRO A 68 1.91 -7.76 5.77
CA PRO A 68 3.35 -7.47 5.78
C PRO A 68 3.88 -7.04 4.41
N GLU A 69 3.41 -7.69 3.33
CA GLU A 69 3.84 -7.38 1.98
C GLU A 69 3.33 -6.01 1.53
N ILE A 70 2.06 -5.69 1.84
CA ILE A 70 1.48 -4.37 1.55
C ILE A 70 2.26 -3.28 2.28
N LEU A 71 2.53 -3.45 3.58
CA LEU A 71 3.31 -2.50 4.37
C LEU A 71 4.73 -2.30 3.83
N SER A 72 5.36 -3.35 3.32
CA SER A 72 6.67 -3.29 2.69
C SER A 72 6.65 -2.48 1.38
N VAL A 73 5.66 -2.71 0.52
CA VAL A 73 5.47 -1.93 -0.73
C VAL A 73 5.17 -0.46 -0.42
N LEU A 74 4.34 -0.17 0.58
CA LEU A 74 4.05 1.19 1.01
C LEU A 74 5.31 1.88 1.56
N ASN A 75 6.10 1.21 2.41
CA ASN A 75 7.40 1.74 2.85
C ASN A 75 8.33 2.04 1.69
N HIS A 76 8.47 1.11 0.74
CA HIS A 76 9.31 1.34 -0.42
C HIS A 76 8.88 2.57 -1.22
N SER A 77 7.57 2.84 -1.33
CA SER A 77 7.08 4.01 -2.05
C SER A 77 7.42 5.33 -1.35
N VAL A 78 7.36 5.38 -0.03
CA VAL A 78 7.75 6.56 0.77
C VAL A 78 9.27 6.74 0.79
N ASP A 79 10.04 5.65 0.82
CA ASP A 79 11.51 5.69 0.85
C ASP A 79 12.13 6.08 -0.47
N ASN A 80 11.49 5.69 -1.57
CA ASN A 80 11.98 5.94 -2.92
C ASN A 80 11.17 7.02 -3.62
N THR A 81 10.47 7.88 -2.88
CA THR A 81 9.62 8.87 -3.53
C THR A 81 10.46 9.77 -4.44
N ASP A 82 11.66 10.22 -4.03
CA ASP A 82 12.56 11.00 -4.89
C ASP A 82 12.90 10.30 -6.24
N THR A 83 12.98 8.97 -6.24
CA THR A 83 13.25 8.15 -7.43
C THR A 83 11.98 7.90 -8.27
N ILE A 84 10.83 7.72 -7.63
CA ILE A 84 9.52 7.46 -8.28
C ILE A 84 8.94 8.74 -8.91
N LEU A 85 9.21 9.91 -8.33
CA LEU A 85 8.79 11.23 -8.84
C LEU A 85 9.54 11.64 -10.12
N SER A 86 10.63 10.95 -10.46
CA SER A 86 11.42 11.28 -11.65
C SER A 86 10.83 10.73 -12.95
N SER A 87 9.83 9.83 -12.88
CA SER A 87 9.26 9.14 -14.05
C SER A 87 7.77 9.38 -14.30
N SER A 88 7.07 10.16 -13.47
CA SER A 88 5.65 10.48 -13.65
C SER A 88 5.27 11.77 -12.93
N ASP A 89 4.23 12.47 -13.38
CA ASP A 89 3.63 13.66 -12.71
C ASP A 89 3.06 13.36 -11.30
N CYS A 90 3.38 12.19 -10.72
CA CYS A 90 3.09 11.88 -9.34
C CYS A 90 3.86 12.87 -8.45
N ASN A 91 3.21 13.44 -7.44
CA ASN A 91 3.81 14.32 -6.44
C ASN A 91 3.86 13.56 -5.12
N ILE A 92 4.88 13.78 -4.27
CA ILE A 92 4.98 13.18 -2.93
C ILE A 92 3.67 13.35 -2.15
N SER A 93 2.98 14.48 -2.32
CA SER A 93 1.68 14.73 -1.69
C SER A 93 0.60 13.70 -2.10
N ILE A 94 0.56 13.31 -3.38
CA ILE A 94 -0.37 12.30 -3.90
C ILE A 94 -0.03 10.93 -3.33
N VAL A 95 1.25 10.56 -3.33
CA VAL A 95 1.74 9.29 -2.76
C VAL A 95 1.33 9.19 -1.30
N ILE A 96 1.67 10.20 -0.50
CA ILE A 96 1.36 10.25 0.93
C ILE A 96 -0.14 10.21 1.20
N SER A 97 -0.95 10.91 0.39
CA SER A 97 -2.41 10.88 0.52
C SER A 97 -2.97 9.48 0.27
N LYS A 98 -2.53 8.82 -0.82
CA LYS A 98 -2.98 7.46 -1.16
C LYS A 98 -2.53 6.43 -0.13
N VAL A 99 -1.26 6.48 0.32
CA VAL A 99 -0.75 5.60 1.38
C VAL A 99 -1.57 5.78 2.66
N SER A 100 -1.88 7.02 3.04
CA SER A 100 -2.69 7.32 4.22
C SER A 100 -4.11 6.78 4.09
N MET A 101 -4.73 6.89 2.91
CA MET A 101 -6.04 6.30 2.64
C MET A 101 -6.03 4.77 2.78
N ILE A 102 -5.01 4.10 2.24
CA ILE A 102 -4.87 2.64 2.36
C ILE A 102 -4.74 2.23 3.83
N LEU A 103 -3.89 2.91 4.60
CA LEU A 103 -3.73 2.66 6.03
C LEU A 103 -5.03 2.91 6.82
N ALA A 104 -5.79 3.95 6.46
CA ALA A 104 -7.09 4.23 7.07
C ALA A 104 -8.13 3.15 6.72
N SER A 105 -8.16 2.65 5.48
CA SER A 105 -9.01 1.52 5.08
C SER A 105 -8.64 0.24 5.84
N PHE A 106 -7.35 0.00 6.05
CA PHE A 106 -6.90 -1.10 6.90
C PHE A 106 -7.34 -0.95 8.35
N GLN A 107 -7.20 0.24 8.94
CA GLN A 107 -7.64 0.54 10.32
C GLN A 107 -9.16 0.34 10.53
N ARG A 108 -9.96 0.60 9.50
CA ARG A 108 -11.42 0.37 9.54
C ARG A 108 -11.81 -1.10 9.43
N SER A 109 -10.89 -1.96 9.01
CA SER A 109 -11.15 -3.40 8.90
C SER A 109 -11.51 -4.02 10.25
N LYS A 110 -12.50 -4.90 10.23
CA LYS A 110 -12.88 -5.73 11.39
C LYS A 110 -11.74 -6.67 11.81
N GLN A 111 -10.81 -6.97 10.91
CA GLN A 111 -9.67 -7.84 11.19
C GLN A 111 -8.41 -7.08 11.59
N PHE A 112 -8.45 -5.74 11.69
CA PHE A 112 -7.27 -4.92 11.96
C PHE A 112 -6.46 -5.39 13.18
N SER A 113 -7.11 -5.58 14.34
CA SER A 113 -6.43 -6.03 15.56
C SER A 113 -5.75 -7.39 15.37
N LEU A 114 -6.47 -8.36 14.80
CA LEU A 114 -5.93 -9.69 14.54
C LEU A 114 -4.76 -9.64 13.56
N ALA A 115 -4.87 -8.81 12.52
CA ALA A 115 -3.85 -8.67 11.51
C ALA A 115 -2.56 -8.08 12.08
N VAL A 116 -2.68 -7.08 12.97
CA VAL A 116 -1.56 -6.50 13.71
C VAL A 116 -0.94 -7.51 14.67
N ASP A 117 -1.75 -8.33 15.35
CA ASP A 117 -1.28 -9.39 16.24
C ASP A 117 -0.51 -10.50 15.50
N CYS A 118 -0.83 -10.71 14.22
CA CYS A 118 -0.12 -11.67 13.36
C CYS A 118 1.20 -11.14 12.78
N LEU A 119 1.50 -9.84 12.92
CA LEU A 119 2.76 -9.28 12.47
C LEU A 119 3.91 -9.67 13.40
N LEU A 120 5.08 -9.94 12.81
CA LEU A 120 6.34 -10.06 13.54
C LEU A 120 6.74 -8.70 14.11
N ASP A 121 7.54 -8.69 15.19
CA ASP A 121 8.02 -7.44 15.79
C ASP A 121 8.77 -6.55 14.78
N SER A 122 9.55 -7.15 13.87
CA SER A 122 10.22 -6.42 12.79
C SER A 122 9.25 -5.78 11.79
N GLU A 123 8.10 -6.42 11.55
CA GLU A 123 7.07 -5.91 10.64
C GLU A 123 6.24 -4.80 11.31
N LYS A 124 5.98 -4.93 12.62
CA LYS A 124 5.39 -3.86 13.44
C LYS A 124 6.29 -2.63 13.47
N GLU A 125 7.60 -2.80 13.65
CA GLU A 125 8.58 -1.71 13.58
C GLU A 125 8.58 -1.04 12.19
N THR A 126 8.53 -1.85 11.13
CA THR A 126 8.42 -1.38 9.74
C THR A 126 7.14 -0.56 9.51
N ALA A 127 6.01 -1.00 10.08
CA ALA A 127 4.75 -0.28 10.03
C ALA A 127 4.78 1.02 10.84
N HIS A 128 5.40 1.00 12.02
CA HIS A 128 5.56 2.19 12.86
C HIS A 128 6.38 3.26 12.15
N HIS A 129 7.51 2.86 11.56
CA HIS A 129 8.39 3.75 10.79
C HIS A 129 7.69 4.37 9.58
N LEU A 130 6.87 3.59 8.87
CA LEU A 130 6.04 4.10 7.77
C LEU A 130 5.12 5.23 8.25
N VAL A 131 4.39 5.01 9.34
CA VAL A 131 3.42 5.98 9.83
C VAL A 131 4.09 7.25 10.32
N GLU A 132 5.23 7.16 11.02
CA GLU A 132 5.98 8.35 11.45
C GLU A 132 6.53 9.13 10.23
N LYS A 133 7.04 8.46 9.20
CA LYS A 133 7.48 9.13 7.96
C LYS A 133 6.33 9.86 7.26
N ILE A 134 5.18 9.21 7.12
CA ILE A 134 3.99 9.82 6.51
C ILE A 134 3.60 11.06 7.28
N LYS A 135 3.59 10.99 8.61
CA LYS A 135 3.27 12.11 9.50
C LYS A 135 4.28 13.26 9.35
N ASP A 136 5.57 12.98 9.31
CA ASP A 136 6.61 14.00 9.12
C ASP A 136 6.45 14.72 7.77
N ILE A 137 6.25 13.96 6.69
CA ILE A 137 6.06 14.50 5.36
C ILE A 137 4.77 15.31 5.29
N ALA A 138 3.66 14.77 5.81
CA ALA A 138 2.39 15.49 5.78
C ALA A 138 2.38 16.75 6.63
N ASN A 139 3.07 16.77 7.78
CA ASN A 139 3.26 17.99 8.57
C ASN A 139 4.08 19.02 7.79
N LYS A 140 5.14 18.59 7.10
CA LYS A 140 5.98 19.46 6.25
C LYS A 140 5.18 20.10 5.11
N TYR A 141 4.24 19.36 4.51
CA TYR A 141 3.45 19.81 3.36
C TYR A 141 2.02 20.24 3.71
N LEU A 142 1.65 20.26 5.00
CA LEU A 142 0.31 20.59 5.52
C LEU A 142 -0.82 19.79 4.83
N LEU A 143 -0.62 18.48 4.68
CA LEU A 143 -1.50 17.62 3.87
C LEU A 143 -2.77 17.14 4.59
N PHE A 144 -2.84 17.25 5.93
CA PHE A 144 -3.98 16.75 6.70
C PHE A 144 -4.74 17.86 7.39
N GLU A 145 -6.06 17.91 7.16
CA GLU A 145 -6.97 18.84 7.83
C GLU A 145 -7.27 18.43 9.29
N ASP A 146 -7.12 17.14 9.64
CA ASP A 146 -7.37 16.60 10.99
C ASP A 146 -6.12 16.63 11.90
N GLY A 147 -5.04 17.29 11.48
CA GLY A 147 -3.79 17.32 12.23
C GLY A 147 -3.10 15.95 12.39
N GLY A 148 -3.47 14.95 11.57
CA GLY A 148 -2.87 13.62 11.58
C GLY A 148 -3.39 12.70 12.70
N GLU A 149 -4.55 13.00 13.29
CA GLU A 149 -5.13 12.19 14.38
C GLU A 149 -5.38 10.74 13.95
N THR A 150 -5.86 10.54 12.70
CA THR A 150 -6.07 9.21 12.13
C THR A 150 -4.78 8.40 12.04
N LEU A 151 -3.69 9.01 11.57
CA LEU A 151 -2.38 8.37 11.50
C LEU A 151 -1.81 8.09 12.88
N LYS A 152 -2.02 8.99 13.85
CA LYS A 152 -1.59 8.78 15.23
C LYS A 152 -2.24 7.52 15.84
N LYS A 153 -3.54 7.32 15.64
CA LYS A 153 -4.25 6.11 16.09
C LYS A 153 -3.65 4.85 15.47
N ILE A 154 -3.26 4.92 14.19
CA ILE A 154 -2.62 3.81 13.49
C ILE A 154 -1.22 3.53 14.05
N ALA A 155 -0.37 4.56 14.20
CA ALA A 155 0.97 4.44 14.79
C ALA A 155 0.95 3.85 16.20
N ASP A 156 0.03 4.31 17.05
CA ASP A 156 -0.11 3.85 18.44
C ASP A 156 -0.55 2.37 18.51
N THR A 157 -1.21 1.85 17.48
CA THR A 157 -1.62 0.43 17.43
C THR A 157 -0.43 -0.48 17.14
N PHE A 158 0.48 -0.08 16.25
CA PHE A 158 1.67 -0.88 15.93
C PHE A 158 2.72 -0.93 17.05
N ARG A 159 2.61 -0.04 18.06
CA ARG A 159 3.52 0.02 19.21
C ARG A 159 3.24 -1.03 20.29
N ARG A 160 2.11 -1.73 20.22
CA ARG A 160 1.68 -2.75 21.19
C ARG A 160 2.16 -4.14 20.83
#